data_AF-A0A2T5GJ73-F1
#
_entry.id   AF-A0A2T5GJ73-F1
#
_cell.length_a   1.000
_cell.length_b   1.000
_cell.length_c   1.000
_cell.angle_alpha   90.00
_cell.angle_beta   90.00
_cell.angle_gamma   90.00
#
_symmetry.space_group_name_H-M   'P 1'
#
loop_
_entity.id
_entity.type
_entity.pdbx_description
1 polymer ?
#
loop_
_entity_poly.entity_id
_entity_poly.type
_entity_poly.pdbx_seq_one_letter_code
_entity_poly.pdbx_strand_id
1 'polypeptide(L)'
;MTAERKKALIPIIQGLKRSVGDYPITTAIVDLADYQMAGTIDGALNGVQQDAAVKDAAAASVLDQYRTSAYGPDGNTGRLRAWLYPGFASVSPDGQHFLDRAGNVVGIDAGRRAMLQAKLQQSGLQNIAPTNLLVDPRLAELRASLVRDIPIP
;
A
#
# COMPACT_ATOMS: atom_id res chain seq x y z
N MET A 1 -27.11 1.66 16.28
CA MET A 1 -28.58 1.60 16.15
C MET A 1 -29.14 2.65 15.19
N THR A 2 -28.89 3.95 15.38
CA THR A 2 -29.47 4.98 14.49
C THR A 2 -28.95 4.94 13.05
N ALA A 3 -27.70 4.50 12.83
CA ALA A 3 -27.10 4.42 11.48
C ALA A 3 -27.69 3.27 10.64
N GLU A 4 -27.71 2.04 11.14
CA GLU A 4 -28.31 0.90 10.44
C GLU A 4 -29.79 1.11 10.14
N ARG A 5 -30.52 1.71 11.07
CA ARG A 5 -31.93 2.05 10.87
C ARG A 5 -32.13 3.07 9.75
N LYS A 6 -31.24 4.08 9.65
CA LYS A 6 -31.25 5.03 8.54
C LYS A 6 -30.91 4.36 7.21
N LYS A 7 -29.96 3.43 7.20
CA LYS A 7 -29.59 2.64 6.01
C LYS A 7 -30.78 1.79 5.50
N ALA A 8 -31.46 1.10 6.41
CA ALA A 8 -32.65 0.30 6.09
C ALA A 8 -33.86 1.15 5.66
N LEU A 9 -33.93 2.43 6.05
CA LEU A 9 -35.00 3.33 5.63
C LEU A 9 -34.88 3.80 4.18
N ILE A 10 -33.67 3.82 3.62
CA ILE A 10 -33.38 4.27 2.25
C ILE A 10 -34.22 3.51 1.21
N PRO A 11 -34.21 2.16 1.16
CA PRO A 11 -35.00 1.42 0.18
C PRO A 11 -36.50 1.66 0.33
N ILE A 12 -37.03 1.81 1.55
CA ILE A 12 -38.44 2.14 1.78
C ILE A 12 -38.80 3.50 1.16
N ILE A 13 -38.02 4.55 1.45
CA ILE A 13 -38.28 5.89 0.90
C ILE A 13 -38.13 5.90 -0.63
N GLN A 14 -37.18 5.15 -1.18
CA GLN A 14 -37.02 5.02 -2.62
C GLN A 14 -38.17 4.24 -3.26
N GLY A 15 -38.61 3.15 -2.63
CA GLY A 15 -39.71 2.30 -3.09
C GLY A 15 -41.05 3.00 -3.08
N LEU A 16 -41.33 3.81 -2.05
CA LEU A 16 -42.55 4.64 -1.98
C LEU A 16 -42.70 5.67 -3.11
N LYS A 17 -41.60 5.99 -3.81
CA LYS A 17 -41.62 6.88 -4.99
C LYS A 17 -41.82 6.12 -6.31
N ARG A 18 -41.83 4.79 -6.29
CA ARG A 18 -41.96 3.93 -7.48
C ARG A 18 -43.41 3.51 -7.71
N SER A 19 -43.66 2.95 -8.89
CA SER A 19 -44.97 2.38 -9.21
C SER A 19 -45.23 1.11 -8.39
N VAL A 20 -46.50 0.71 -8.26
CA VAL A 20 -46.90 -0.52 -7.54
C VAL A 20 -46.28 -1.78 -8.15
N GLY A 21 -45.99 -1.77 -9.46
CA GLY A 21 -45.31 -2.87 -10.14
C GLY A 21 -43.83 -3.01 -9.75
N ASP A 22 -43.17 -1.88 -9.50
CA ASP A 22 -41.74 -1.83 -9.16
C ASP A 22 -41.47 -1.89 -7.64
N TYR A 23 -42.50 -1.66 -6.83
CA TYR A 23 -42.46 -1.78 -5.37
C TYR A 23 -43.76 -2.40 -4.85
N PRO A 24 -43.94 -3.72 -5.05
CA PRO A 24 -45.13 -4.42 -4.57
C PRO A 24 -45.16 -4.51 -3.04
N ILE A 25 -46.36 -4.72 -2.50
CA ILE A 25 -46.57 -4.77 -1.05
C ILE A 25 -45.71 -5.84 -0.34
N THR A 26 -45.41 -6.94 -1.02
CA THR A 26 -44.54 -8.00 -0.51
C THR A 26 -43.13 -7.49 -0.25
N THR A 27 -42.56 -6.70 -1.17
CA THR A 27 -41.25 -6.07 -1.00
C THR A 27 -41.30 -5.04 0.12
N ALA A 28 -42.37 -4.23 0.17
CA ALA A 28 -42.54 -3.23 1.21
C ALA A 28 -42.60 -3.81 2.63
N ILE A 29 -43.22 -4.99 2.79
CA ILE A 29 -43.27 -5.69 4.08
C ILE A 29 -41.89 -6.19 4.49
N VAL A 30 -41.11 -6.72 3.55
CA VAL A 30 -39.73 -7.17 3.82
C VAL A 30 -38.86 -6.00 4.25
N ASP A 31 -38.87 -4.90 3.50
CA ASP A 31 -38.07 -3.72 3.82
C ASP A 31 -38.45 -3.13 5.19
N LEU A 32 -39.74 -3.16 5.55
CA LEU A 32 -40.22 -2.72 6.86
C LEU A 32 -39.74 -3.63 8.00
N ALA A 33 -39.73 -4.96 7.76
CA ALA A 33 -39.20 -5.92 8.72
C ALA A 33 -37.69 -5.71 8.94
N ASP A 34 -36.93 -5.45 7.88
CA ASP A 34 -35.50 -5.13 7.95
C ASP A 34 -35.25 -3.82 8.71
N TYR A 35 -36.08 -2.79 8.48
CA TYR A 35 -36.03 -1.53 9.24
C TYR A 35 -36.31 -1.72 10.73
N GLN A 36 -37.27 -2.59 11.08
CA GLN A 36 -37.58 -2.95 12.46
C GLN A 36 -36.38 -3.67 13.09
N MET A 37 -35.83 -4.68 12.40
CA MET A 37 -34.70 -5.49 12.87
C MET A 37 -33.44 -4.65 13.07
N ALA A 38 -33.14 -3.69 12.19
CA ALA A 38 -32.03 -2.77 12.32
C ALA A 38 -32.09 -1.88 13.58
N GLY A 39 -33.28 -1.74 14.19
CA GLY A 39 -33.50 -1.03 15.44
C GLY A 39 -33.30 -1.90 16.70
N THR A 40 -32.99 -3.18 16.57
CA THR A 40 -32.84 -4.14 17.68
C THR A 40 -31.38 -4.31 18.11
N ILE A 41 -31.16 -4.90 19.29
CA ILE A 41 -29.80 -5.24 19.79
C ILE A 41 -29.13 -6.25 18.87
N ASP A 42 -29.86 -7.29 18.44
CA ASP A 42 -29.33 -8.31 17.53
C ASP A 42 -28.94 -7.71 16.17
N GLY A 43 -29.78 -6.83 15.62
CA GLY A 43 -29.46 -6.09 14.41
C GLY A 43 -28.22 -5.20 14.55
N ALA A 44 -28.05 -4.55 15.72
CA ALA A 44 -26.86 -3.75 16.00
C ALA A 44 -25.60 -4.62 16.13
N LEU A 45 -25.70 -5.79 16.77
CA LEU A 45 -24.59 -6.74 16.90
C LEU A 45 -24.15 -7.27 15.53
N ASN A 46 -25.10 -7.64 14.67
CA ASN A 46 -24.82 -8.07 13.30
C ASN A 46 -24.12 -6.96 12.50
N GLY A 47 -24.58 -5.71 12.63
CA GLY A 47 -23.93 -4.56 11.99
C GLY A 47 -22.47 -4.39 12.44
N VAL A 48 -22.21 -4.49 13.74
CA VAL A 48 -20.84 -4.43 14.29
C VAL A 48 -19.96 -5.56 13.76
N GLN A 49 -20.48 -6.78 13.68
CA GLN A 49 -19.74 -7.93 13.14
C GLN A 49 -19.40 -7.72 11.67
N GLN A 50 -20.34 -7.19 10.87
CA GLN A 50 -20.12 -6.94 9.46
C GLN A 50 -19.07 -5.83 9.24
N ASP A 51 -19.14 -4.74 10.01
CA ASP A 51 -18.13 -3.68 9.99
C ASP A 51 -16.75 -4.19 10.42
N ALA A 52 -16.70 -5.07 11.43
CA ALA A 52 -15.47 -5.71 11.87
C ALA A 52 -14.88 -6.59 10.75
N ALA A 53 -15.70 -7.37 10.05
CA ALA A 53 -15.26 -8.20 8.94
C ALA A 53 -14.70 -7.36 7.76
N VAL A 54 -15.31 -6.22 7.44
CA VAL A 54 -14.80 -5.30 6.41
C VAL A 54 -13.44 -4.72 6.82
N LYS A 55 -13.30 -4.30 8.08
CA LYS A 55 -12.03 -3.79 8.62
C LYS A 55 -10.95 -4.86 8.65
N ASP A 56 -11.31 -6.09 9.02
CA ASP A 56 -10.39 -7.23 9.06
C ASP A 56 -9.92 -7.60 7.65
N ALA A 57 -10.81 -7.67 6.66
CA ALA A 57 -10.44 -7.91 5.27
C ALA A 57 -9.52 -6.81 4.71
N ALA A 58 -9.78 -5.54 5.04
CA ALA A 58 -8.90 -4.43 4.67
C ALA A 58 -7.52 -4.54 5.32
N ALA A 59 -7.46 -4.85 6.61
CA ALA A 59 -6.20 -5.05 7.34
C ALA A 59 -5.43 -6.27 6.82
N ALA A 60 -6.12 -7.37 6.51
CA ALA A 60 -5.54 -8.57 5.91
C ALA A 60 -4.94 -8.28 4.54
N SER A 61 -5.62 -7.49 3.69
CA SER A 61 -5.08 -7.05 2.40
C SER A 61 -3.81 -6.21 2.56
N VAL A 62 -3.77 -5.31 3.55
CA VAL A 62 -2.56 -4.51 3.83
C VAL A 62 -1.42 -5.40 4.33
N LEU A 63 -1.70 -6.34 5.23
CA LEU A 63 -0.71 -7.32 5.68
C LEU A 63 -0.20 -8.21 4.54
N ASP A 64 -1.09 -8.61 3.63
CA ASP A 64 -0.73 -9.39 2.46
C ASP A 64 0.15 -8.57 1.51
N GLN A 65 -0.12 -7.28 1.31
CA GLN A 65 0.78 -6.38 0.58
C GLN A 65 2.17 -6.34 1.23
N TYR A 66 2.27 -6.27 2.56
CA TYR A 66 3.57 -6.31 3.25
C TYR A 66 4.26 -7.69 3.16
N ARG A 67 3.50 -8.78 3.02
CA ARG A 67 4.04 -10.15 2.91
C ARG A 67 4.41 -10.54 1.47
N THR A 68 3.68 -10.02 0.48
CA THR A 68 3.78 -10.38 -0.94
C THR A 68 4.51 -9.35 -1.80
N SER A 69 4.68 -8.11 -1.32
CA SER A 69 5.70 -7.24 -1.89
C SER A 69 7.04 -7.92 -1.65
N ALA A 70 7.57 -8.50 -2.73
CA ALA A 70 8.79 -9.28 -2.68
C ALA A 70 9.87 -8.45 -1.97
N TYR A 71 10.41 -9.01 -0.89
CA TYR A 71 11.64 -8.59 -0.20
C TYR A 71 12.86 -8.77 -1.12
N GLY A 72 12.77 -8.27 -2.35
CA GLY A 72 13.75 -8.39 -3.41
C GLY A 72 14.01 -7.03 -4.06
N PRO A 73 15.23 -6.76 -4.52
CA PRO A 73 15.56 -5.51 -5.18
C PRO A 73 14.67 -5.32 -6.42
N ASP A 74 13.95 -4.20 -6.47
CA ASP A 74 13.26 -3.79 -7.70
C ASP A 74 14.29 -3.53 -8.81
N GLY A 75 13.86 -3.57 -10.09
CA GLY A 75 14.78 -3.39 -11.22
C GLY A 75 15.59 -2.08 -11.16
N ASN A 76 15.00 -1.03 -10.59
CA ASN A 76 15.65 0.26 -10.39
C ASN A 76 16.70 0.24 -9.27
N THR A 77 16.48 -0.58 -8.23
CA THR A 77 17.44 -0.85 -7.16
C THR A 77 18.65 -1.56 -7.73
N GLY A 78 18.45 -2.55 -8.62
CA GLY A 78 19.53 -3.20 -9.34
C GLY A 78 20.40 -2.22 -10.12
N ARG A 79 19.76 -1.31 -10.88
CA ARG A 79 20.46 -0.28 -11.67
C ARG A 79 21.19 0.75 -10.79
N LEU A 80 20.50 1.31 -9.79
CA LEU A 80 21.11 2.26 -8.84
C LEU A 80 22.24 1.62 -8.05
N ARG A 81 22.12 0.35 -7.67
CA ARG A 81 23.17 -0.39 -6.95
C ARG A 81 24.39 -0.64 -7.83
N ALA A 82 24.20 -1.13 -9.06
CA ALA A 82 25.28 -1.33 -10.02
C ALA A 82 26.00 -0.01 -10.36
N TRP A 83 25.25 1.09 -10.39
CA TRP A 83 25.81 2.42 -10.55
C TRP A 83 26.54 2.89 -9.28
N LEU A 84 25.97 2.80 -8.07
CA LEU A 84 26.65 3.28 -6.87
C LEU A 84 27.93 2.49 -6.51
N TYR A 85 27.96 1.21 -6.87
CA TYR A 85 29.04 0.27 -6.53
C TYR A 85 29.64 -0.35 -7.81
N PRO A 86 30.51 0.38 -8.54
CA PRO A 86 31.20 -0.17 -9.70
C PRO A 86 32.03 -1.38 -9.28
N GLY A 87 31.67 -2.56 -9.80
CA GLY A 87 32.30 -3.83 -9.44
C GLY A 87 31.50 -4.70 -8.47
N PHE A 88 30.30 -4.27 -8.04
CA PHE A 88 29.40 -5.12 -7.26
C PHE A 88 29.14 -6.46 -7.97
N ALA A 89 29.35 -7.55 -7.23
CA ALA A 89 29.07 -8.91 -7.67
C ALA A 89 28.08 -9.60 -6.74
N SER A 90 28.19 -9.40 -5.43
CA SER A 90 27.33 -10.04 -4.43
C SER A 90 27.23 -9.23 -3.14
N VAL A 91 26.26 -9.56 -2.30
CA VAL A 91 26.17 -9.03 -0.93
C VAL A 91 26.83 -10.04 0.00
N SER A 92 27.57 -9.55 1.00
CA SER A 92 28.17 -10.36 2.06
C SER A 92 27.11 -11.19 2.79
N PRO A 93 27.46 -12.38 3.34
CA PRO A 93 26.54 -13.19 4.14
C PRO A 93 25.92 -12.44 5.34
N ASP A 94 26.58 -11.40 5.83
CA ASP A 94 26.08 -10.53 6.90
C ASP A 94 25.03 -9.50 6.43
N GLY A 95 24.83 -9.34 5.12
CA GLY A 95 23.93 -8.35 4.53
C GLY A 95 24.39 -6.88 4.64
N GLN A 96 25.55 -6.62 5.24
CA GLN A 96 26.06 -5.29 5.57
C GLN A 96 27.01 -4.74 4.50
N HIS A 97 27.71 -5.63 3.80
CA HIS A 97 28.75 -5.25 2.85
C HIS A 97 28.43 -5.69 1.41
N PHE A 98 28.82 -4.86 0.45
CA PHE A 98 28.80 -5.20 -0.98
C PHE A 98 30.17 -5.73 -1.37
N LEU A 99 30.23 -6.82 -2.13
CA LEU A 99 31.46 -7.52 -2.48
C LEU A 99 31.70 -7.50 -3.99
N ASP A 100 32.97 -7.45 -4.39
CA ASP A 100 33.40 -7.64 -5.77
C ASP A 100 33.45 -9.13 -6.14
N ARG A 101 33.80 -9.46 -7.39
CA ARG A 101 33.95 -10.86 -7.85
C ARG A 101 35.06 -11.62 -7.13
N ALA A 102 35.99 -10.92 -6.49
CA ALA A 102 37.07 -11.50 -5.70
C ALA A 102 36.72 -11.61 -4.21
N GLY A 103 35.54 -11.13 -3.79
CA GLY A 103 35.08 -11.15 -2.40
C GLY A 103 35.54 -9.96 -1.54
N ASN A 104 36.13 -8.91 -2.14
CA ASN A 104 36.54 -7.71 -1.40
C ASN A 104 35.37 -6.74 -1.23
N VAL A 105 35.36 -5.99 -0.12
CA VAL A 105 34.34 -4.96 0.13
C VAL A 105 34.46 -3.83 -0.89
N VAL A 106 33.38 -3.59 -1.63
CA VAL A 106 33.24 -2.50 -2.60
C VAL A 106 32.65 -1.30 -1.89
N GLY A 107 33.42 -0.21 -1.86
CA GLY A 107 32.94 1.09 -1.42
C GLY A 107 32.01 1.73 -2.45
N ILE A 108 31.16 2.64 -1.99
CA ILE A 108 30.41 3.52 -2.89
C ILE A 108 31.40 4.42 -3.64
N ASP A 109 31.19 4.58 -4.95
CA ASP A 109 31.98 5.54 -5.74
C ASP A 109 31.73 6.97 -5.24
N ALA A 110 32.81 7.68 -4.87
CA ALA A 110 32.71 9.00 -4.26
C ALA A 110 32.06 10.05 -5.18
N GLY A 111 32.31 9.97 -6.49
CA GLY A 111 31.72 10.87 -7.49
C GLY A 111 30.23 10.61 -7.66
N ARG A 112 29.84 9.33 -7.78
CA ARG A 112 28.43 8.92 -7.90
C ARG A 112 27.64 9.21 -6.62
N ARG A 113 28.27 9.06 -5.45
CA ARG A 113 27.69 9.49 -4.17
C ARG A 113 27.41 10.99 -4.14
N ALA A 114 28.36 11.82 -4.57
CA ALA A 114 28.17 13.27 -4.61
C ALA A 114 27.04 13.67 -5.57
N MET A 115 26.94 13.03 -6.74
CA MET A 115 25.85 13.24 -7.69
C MET A 115 24.49 12.86 -7.09
N LEU A 116 24.41 11.70 -6.43
CA LEU A 116 23.19 11.27 -5.76
C LEU A 116 22.79 12.24 -4.65
N GLN A 117 23.74 12.67 -3.81
CA GLN A 117 23.47 13.64 -2.74
C GLN A 117 23.00 14.99 -3.27
N ALA A 118 23.61 15.50 -4.34
CA ALA A 118 23.17 16.74 -4.99
C ALA A 118 21.73 16.63 -5.52
N LYS A 119 21.35 15.46 -6.06
CA LYS A 119 19.98 15.21 -6.52
C LYS A 119 18.98 15.07 -5.38
N LEU A 120 19.35 14.36 -4.32
CA LEU A 120 18.53 14.26 -3.11
C LEU A 120 18.34 15.63 -2.46
N GLN A 121 19.36 16.51 -2.45
CA GLN A 121 19.24 17.89 -1.98
C GLN A 121 18.25 18.71 -2.84
N GLN A 122 18.33 18.61 -4.17
CA GLN A 122 17.39 19.29 -5.08
C GLN A 122 15.94 18.84 -4.86
N SER A 123 15.73 17.58 -4.46
CA SER A 123 14.40 17.03 -4.15
C SER A 123 13.99 17.21 -2.68
N GLY A 124 14.78 17.89 -1.84
CA GLY A 124 14.46 18.11 -0.41
C GLY A 124 14.68 16.90 0.51
N LEU A 125 15.42 15.88 0.07
CA LEU A 125 15.58 14.57 0.71
C LEU A 125 17.01 14.32 1.23
N GLN A 126 17.67 15.36 1.71
CA GLN A 126 19.08 15.39 2.11
C GLN A 126 19.51 14.42 3.24
N ASN A 127 18.55 13.82 3.96
CA ASN A 127 18.82 12.92 5.08
C ASN A 127 18.74 11.42 4.74
N ILE A 128 18.52 11.07 3.46
CA ILE A 128 18.40 9.66 3.05
C ILE A 128 19.81 9.08 2.79
N ALA A 129 20.19 8.08 3.58
CA ALA A 129 21.39 7.31 3.33
C ALA A 129 21.25 6.48 2.03
N PRO A 130 22.28 6.37 1.17
CA PRO A 130 22.21 5.58 -0.06
C PRO A 130 21.84 4.11 0.16
N THR A 131 22.27 3.53 1.29
CA THR A 131 21.89 2.17 1.69
C THR A 131 20.38 2.07 1.96
N ASN A 132 19.80 3.02 2.67
CA ASN A 132 18.36 3.08 2.91
C ASN A 132 17.57 3.31 1.62
N LEU A 133 18.09 4.12 0.69
CA LEU A 133 17.50 4.30 -0.64
C LEU A 133 17.41 2.97 -1.41
N LEU A 134 18.39 2.09 -1.27
CA LEU A 134 18.46 0.81 -1.98
C LEU A 134 17.67 -0.33 -1.31
N VAL A 135 17.14 -0.11 -0.10
CA VAL A 135 16.50 -1.16 0.70
C VAL A 135 15.06 -0.79 1.11
N ASP A 136 14.73 0.50 1.27
CA ASP A 136 13.38 0.92 1.71
C ASP A 136 12.37 0.86 0.54
N PRO A 137 11.32 0.03 0.60
CA PRO A 137 10.33 -0.09 -0.47
C PRO A 137 9.52 1.20 -0.70
N ARG A 138 9.36 2.05 0.31
CA ARG A 138 8.63 3.33 0.18
C ARG A 138 9.32 4.31 -0.76
N LEU A 139 10.59 4.07 -1.05
CA LEU A 139 11.40 4.90 -1.94
C LEU A 139 11.44 4.37 -3.38
N ALA A 140 10.58 3.41 -3.75
CA ALA A 140 10.53 2.86 -5.11
C ALA A 140 10.28 3.92 -6.19
N GLU A 141 9.31 4.82 -5.98
CA GLU A 141 9.02 5.92 -6.89
C GLU A 141 10.19 6.92 -6.97
N LEU A 142 10.83 7.20 -5.83
CA LEU A 142 12.03 8.03 -5.78
C LEU A 142 13.18 7.39 -6.55
N ARG A 143 13.41 6.08 -6.39
CA ARG A 143 14.40 5.34 -7.18
C ARG A 143 14.08 5.42 -8.67
N ALA A 144 12.82 5.26 -9.07
CA ALA A 144 12.40 5.37 -10.46
C ALA A 144 12.60 6.79 -11.03
N SER A 145 12.38 7.84 -10.23
CA SER A 145 12.75 9.21 -10.61
C SER A 145 14.26 9.35 -10.79
N LEU A 146 15.04 8.92 -9.80
CA LEU A 146 16.49 9.06 -9.81
C LEU A 146 17.15 8.32 -10.98
N VAL A 147 16.66 7.13 -11.34
CA VAL A 147 17.13 6.38 -12.51
C VAL A 147 16.83 7.11 -13.83
N ARG A 148 15.76 7.92 -13.89
CA ARG A 148 15.45 8.74 -15.06
C ARG A 148 16.30 10.01 -15.13
N ASP A 149 16.52 10.65 -13.98
CA ASP A 149 17.14 11.98 -13.90
C ASP A 149 18.67 11.94 -13.84
N ILE A 150 19.24 10.84 -13.35
CA ILE A 150 20.68 10.59 -13.31
C ILE A 150 21.03 9.76 -14.55
N PRO A 151 22.11 10.09 -15.28
CA PRO A 151 22.58 9.27 -16.39
C PRO A 151 23.18 7.96 -15.86
N ILE A 152 22.32 7.01 -15.53
CA ILE A 152 22.67 5.65 -15.12
C ILE A 152 22.69 4.78 -16.38
N PRO A 153 23.87 4.28 -16.80
CA PRO A 153 23.99 3.41 -17.96
C PRO A 153 23.22 2.08 -17.80
#